data_AF-C0XMQ7-F1
#
_entry.id   AF-C0XMQ7-F1
#
_cell.length_a   1.000
_cell.length_b   1.000
_cell.length_c   1.000
_cell.angle_alpha   90.00
_cell.angle_beta   90.00
_cell.angle_gamma   90.00
#
_symmetry.space_group_name_H-M   'P 1'
#
loop_
_entity.id
_entity.type
_entity.pdbx_description
1 polymer ?
#
loop_
_entity_poly.entity_id
_entity_poly.type
_entity_poly.pdbx_seq_one_letter_code
_entity_poly.pdbx_strand_id
1 'polypeptide(L)'
;MFLTESVSVADLVANTRLDVYYGKEYLESKSISTSDISRPGLELTGFFNYYPANRIQLLGITEISYSKGMSHKNLLDVMKKMCQPQTPAFVISTQLDPPEELLEAAELEHIPVLGSKLTTSRVLSNMTNYLEDKLAERKSLHGVLVDVYGLGILITGDSGIGKSETALELVKRGHRLIADDRVEVYQQDEQTLVGTAPAILRHLLEIRGIGIIDVMTLFGTGAVRSQTKVDLIIHLANYTKDAKFDRLGNGTQNVHIFDVNVPKITIPVKTGRNLAIIIEAAAMNFRAQSMGYDATETFDRNLNNLIKANSVSDAKEKAEEKNVEEKNKDLIGKTSKKPDSKK
;
A
#
# COMPACT_ATOMS: atom_id res chain seq x y z
N MET A 1 5.83 -1.99 20.60
CA MET A 1 6.02 -2.97 19.52
C MET A 1 5.11 -4.12 19.89
N PHE A 2 3.93 -4.23 19.28
CA PHE A 2 3.05 -5.38 19.52
C PHE A 2 3.29 -6.34 18.34
N LEU A 3 4.25 -7.25 18.51
CA LEU A 3 4.41 -8.37 17.59
C LEU A 3 3.30 -9.39 17.90
N THR A 4 2.52 -9.78 16.91
CA THR A 4 1.96 -11.13 16.91
C THR A 4 3.11 -12.06 16.54
N GLU A 5 3.85 -12.53 17.55
CA GLU A 5 5.00 -13.44 17.34
C GLU A 5 4.58 -14.81 16.79
N SER A 6 3.29 -15.15 16.91
CA SER A 6 2.74 -16.38 16.36
C SER A 6 1.23 -16.31 16.10
N VAL A 7 0.75 -17.24 15.29
CA VAL A 7 -0.67 -17.49 14.98
C VAL A 7 -1.01 -18.91 15.41
N SER A 8 -2.16 -19.13 16.06
CA SER A 8 -2.56 -20.49 16.43
C SER A 8 -3.00 -21.31 15.20
N VAL A 9 -2.85 -22.64 15.26
CA VAL A 9 -3.38 -23.50 14.19
C VAL A 9 -4.92 -23.42 14.16
N ALA A 10 -5.58 -23.18 15.29
CA ALA A 10 -7.02 -22.94 15.35
C ALA A 10 -7.45 -21.73 14.50
N ASP A 11 -6.72 -20.62 14.60
CA ASP A 11 -6.96 -19.42 13.80
C ASP A 11 -6.74 -19.67 12.31
N LEU A 12 -5.70 -20.44 11.96
CA LEU A 12 -5.46 -20.84 10.57
C LEU A 12 -6.65 -21.62 10.01
N VAL A 13 -7.12 -22.64 10.73
CA VAL A 13 -8.25 -23.49 10.30
C VAL A 13 -9.51 -22.67 10.09
N ALA A 14 -9.83 -21.77 11.03
CA ALA A 14 -11.02 -20.92 10.98
C ALA A 14 -11.04 -19.97 9.75
N ASN A 15 -9.86 -19.56 9.26
CA ASN A 15 -9.76 -18.52 8.23
C ASN A 15 -9.33 -19.02 6.83
N THR A 16 -8.86 -20.27 6.69
CA THR A 16 -8.24 -20.74 5.43
C THR A 16 -8.94 -21.93 4.74
N ARG A 17 -10.16 -22.28 5.18
CA ARG A 17 -10.97 -23.39 4.60
C ARG A 17 -10.25 -24.74 4.70
N LEU A 18 -9.74 -25.02 5.89
CA LEU A 18 -9.16 -26.30 6.25
C LEU A 18 -10.16 -27.08 7.10
N ASP A 19 -10.18 -28.39 6.90
CA ASP A 19 -10.90 -29.35 7.73
C ASP A 19 -9.89 -30.04 8.65
N VAL A 20 -10.33 -30.51 9.81
CA VAL A 20 -9.47 -31.21 10.77
C VAL A 20 -9.67 -32.71 10.59
N TYR A 21 -8.61 -33.42 10.21
CA TYR A 21 -8.62 -34.89 10.15
C TYR A 21 -8.19 -35.51 11.47
N TYR A 22 -7.21 -34.90 12.15
CA TYR A 22 -6.72 -35.35 13.46
C TYR A 22 -6.24 -34.16 14.32
N GLY A 23 -6.28 -34.33 15.65
CA GLY A 23 -5.63 -33.43 16.61
C GLY A 23 -6.38 -32.13 16.88
N LYS A 24 -7.72 -32.19 16.98
CA LYS A 24 -8.58 -31.01 17.21
C LYS A 24 -8.27 -30.32 18.55
N GLU A 25 -7.90 -31.11 19.55
CA GLU A 25 -7.50 -30.68 20.89
C GLU A 25 -6.16 -29.94 20.92
N TYR A 26 -5.30 -30.12 19.92
CA TYR A 26 -3.96 -29.51 19.87
C TYR A 26 -3.92 -28.19 19.10
N LEU A 27 -5.00 -27.82 18.40
CA LEU A 27 -5.04 -26.66 17.51
C LEU A 27 -4.71 -25.33 18.19
N GLU A 28 -5.16 -25.14 19.44
CA GLU A 28 -4.86 -23.91 20.21
C GLU A 28 -3.44 -23.92 20.77
N SER A 29 -2.90 -25.10 21.10
CA SER A 29 -1.57 -25.25 21.70
C SER A 29 -0.43 -25.10 20.69
N LYS A 30 -0.69 -25.37 19.41
CA LYS A 30 0.30 -25.29 18.33
C LYS A 30 0.34 -23.88 17.75
N SER A 31 1.53 -23.31 17.70
CA SER A 31 1.81 -21.96 17.21
C SER A 31 2.59 -21.97 15.90
N ILE A 32 2.20 -21.11 14.96
CA ILE A 32 2.86 -20.87 13.68
C ILE A 32 3.59 -19.54 13.77
N SER A 33 4.91 -19.53 13.59
CA SER A 33 5.77 -18.34 13.70
C SER A 33 6.31 -17.82 12.38
N THR A 34 6.00 -18.48 11.26
CA THR A 34 6.45 -18.10 9.91
C THR A 34 5.32 -18.29 8.90
N SER A 35 5.27 -17.42 7.90
CA SER A 35 4.34 -17.52 6.76
C SER A 35 4.80 -18.53 5.69
N ASP A 36 6.08 -18.92 5.72
CA ASP A 36 6.62 -19.91 4.80
C ASP A 36 6.00 -21.29 5.04
N ILE A 37 5.61 -21.94 3.96
CA ILE A 37 5.04 -23.29 3.97
C ILE A 37 6.00 -24.24 3.28
N SER A 38 6.19 -25.42 3.86
CA SER A 38 7.08 -26.46 3.36
C SER A 38 6.30 -27.48 2.53
N ARG A 39 6.92 -27.98 1.46
CA ARG A 39 6.42 -29.11 0.67
C ARG A 39 7.48 -30.21 0.70
N PRO A 40 7.36 -31.21 1.60
CA PRO A 40 8.48 -32.07 1.97
C PRO A 40 8.69 -33.23 0.97
N GLY A 41 8.93 -32.91 -0.29
CA GLY A 41 9.12 -33.90 -1.36
C GLY A 41 10.46 -34.63 -1.28
N LEU A 42 11.54 -33.93 -0.90
CA LEU A 42 12.88 -34.52 -0.77
C LEU A 42 13.01 -35.36 0.51
N GLU A 43 12.34 -34.95 1.57
CA GLU A 43 12.34 -35.65 2.85
C GLU A 43 11.70 -37.04 2.73
N LEU A 44 10.74 -37.22 1.81
CA LEU A 44 10.19 -38.54 1.47
C LEU A 44 11.26 -39.50 0.90
N THR A 45 12.36 -38.98 0.35
CA THR A 45 13.51 -39.77 -0.12
C THR A 45 14.55 -40.03 0.98
N GLY A 46 14.37 -39.45 2.18
CA GLY A 46 15.28 -39.59 3.32
C GLY A 46 16.29 -38.44 3.50
N PHE A 47 16.22 -37.38 2.70
CA PHE A 47 17.10 -36.21 2.82
C PHE A 47 16.51 -35.15 3.76
N PHE A 48 17.09 -34.97 4.95
CA PHE A 48 16.55 -34.10 6.02
C PHE A 48 17.48 -32.94 6.44
N ASN A 49 18.65 -32.77 5.80
CA ASN A 49 19.68 -31.83 6.28
C ASN A 49 19.19 -30.37 6.44
N TYR A 50 18.18 -29.98 5.68
CA TYR A 50 17.59 -28.63 5.71
C TYR A 50 16.08 -28.66 5.92
N TYR A 51 15.56 -29.71 6.55
CA TYR A 51 14.12 -29.87 6.76
C TYR A 51 13.57 -28.73 7.64
N PRO A 52 12.68 -27.88 7.10
CA PRO A 52 12.18 -26.71 7.82
C PRO A 52 11.01 -27.10 8.73
N ALA A 53 11.33 -27.79 9.82
CA ALA A 53 10.33 -28.37 10.72
C ALA A 53 9.39 -27.34 11.35
N ASN A 54 9.81 -26.08 11.54
CA ASN A 54 8.97 -25.02 12.09
C ASN A 54 7.88 -24.49 11.12
N ARG A 55 7.89 -24.94 9.86
CA ARG A 55 6.89 -24.58 8.85
C ARG A 55 5.71 -25.55 8.86
N ILE A 56 4.57 -25.10 8.37
CA ILE A 56 3.46 -26.00 8.03
C ILE A 56 3.91 -26.92 6.89
N GLN A 57 3.63 -28.21 7.01
CA GLN A 57 4.01 -29.21 6.00
C GLN A 57 2.80 -29.50 5.10
N LEU A 58 2.88 -29.10 3.83
CA LEU A 58 1.82 -29.27 2.84
C LEU A 58 2.12 -30.47 1.93
N LEU A 59 1.25 -31.47 1.97
CA LEU A 59 1.29 -32.64 1.11
C LEU A 59 0.19 -32.54 0.05
N GLY A 60 0.58 -32.67 -1.21
CA GLY A 60 -0.31 -32.70 -2.35
C GLY A 60 -0.23 -34.03 -3.10
N ILE A 61 -0.65 -34.00 -4.35
CA ILE A 61 -0.70 -35.19 -5.21
C ILE A 61 0.69 -35.83 -5.32
N THR A 62 1.75 -35.04 -5.47
CA THR A 62 3.11 -35.55 -5.64
C THR A 62 3.58 -36.31 -4.40
N GLU A 63 3.46 -35.69 -3.23
CA GLU A 63 3.93 -36.23 -1.95
C GLU A 63 3.14 -37.48 -1.56
N ILE A 64 1.80 -37.44 -1.71
CA ILE A 64 0.91 -38.58 -1.41
C ILE A 64 1.07 -39.72 -2.43
N SER A 65 1.29 -39.42 -3.71
CA SER A 65 1.52 -40.48 -4.71
C SER A 65 2.85 -41.17 -4.49
N TYR A 66 3.89 -40.42 -4.09
CA TYR A 66 5.19 -40.99 -3.74
C TYR A 66 5.08 -41.88 -2.50
N SER A 67 4.35 -41.46 -1.46
CA SER A 67 4.18 -42.24 -0.23
C SER A 67 3.53 -43.60 -0.49
N LYS A 68 2.58 -43.70 -1.43
CA LYS A 68 1.95 -44.97 -1.83
C LYS A 68 2.91 -46.00 -2.42
N GLY A 69 4.08 -45.57 -2.93
CA GLY A 69 5.12 -46.46 -3.44
C GLY A 69 6.10 -46.96 -2.37
N MET A 70 5.99 -46.45 -1.13
CA MET A 70 6.88 -46.81 -0.03
C MET A 70 6.35 -48.00 0.76
N SER A 71 7.24 -48.77 1.39
CA SER A 71 6.82 -49.75 2.38
C SER A 71 6.36 -49.05 3.66
N HIS A 72 5.40 -49.65 4.37
CA HIS A 72 4.89 -49.14 5.64
C HIS A 72 6.00 -48.72 6.61
N LYS A 73 6.99 -49.60 6.82
CA LYS A 73 8.14 -49.32 7.70
C LYS A 73 8.93 -48.07 7.27
N ASN A 74 9.27 -47.97 5.99
CA ASN A 74 10.06 -46.85 5.49
C ASN A 74 9.29 -45.53 5.56
N LEU A 75 7.99 -45.56 5.22
CA LEU A 75 7.14 -44.38 5.29
C LEU A 75 6.95 -43.92 6.73
N LEU A 76 6.73 -44.84 7.67
CA LEU A 76 6.62 -44.53 9.09
C LEU A 76 7.92 -43.93 9.66
N ASP A 77 9.08 -44.47 9.30
CA ASP A 77 10.38 -43.92 9.70
C ASP A 77 10.57 -42.48 9.19
N VAL A 78 10.09 -42.18 7.98
CA VAL A 78 10.12 -40.83 7.41
C VAL A 78 9.13 -39.90 8.11
N MET A 79 7.88 -40.33 8.33
CA MET A 79 6.86 -39.52 8.98
C MET A 79 7.23 -39.19 10.43
N LYS A 80 7.83 -40.14 11.17
CA LYS A 80 8.39 -39.89 12.52
C LYS A 80 9.50 -38.82 12.50
N LYS A 81 10.35 -38.80 11.48
CA LYS A 81 11.39 -37.75 11.34
C LYS A 81 10.82 -36.38 10.96
N MET A 82 9.70 -36.35 10.22
CA MET A 82 9.00 -35.10 9.88
C MET A 82 8.19 -34.56 11.08
N CYS A 83 7.63 -35.44 11.90
CA CYS A 83 6.86 -35.10 13.10
C CYS A 83 7.80 -34.68 14.24
N GLN A 84 8.34 -33.47 14.13
CA GLN A 84 9.18 -32.90 15.20
C GLN A 84 8.35 -31.99 16.11
N PRO A 85 8.73 -31.77 17.37
CA PRO A 85 7.95 -30.95 18.33
C PRO A 85 7.60 -29.54 17.81
N GLN A 86 8.48 -28.93 17.03
CA GLN A 86 8.31 -27.61 16.41
C GLN A 86 7.39 -27.60 15.18
N THR A 87 6.97 -28.77 14.69
CA THR A 87 6.06 -28.89 13.55
C THR A 87 4.67 -28.45 13.94
N PRO A 88 4.14 -27.36 13.35
CA PRO A 88 2.86 -26.81 13.77
C PRO A 88 1.69 -27.70 13.33
N ALA A 89 1.69 -28.14 12.07
CA ALA A 89 0.65 -28.97 11.48
C ALA A 89 1.09 -29.58 10.14
N PHE A 90 0.43 -30.67 9.76
CA PHE A 90 0.42 -31.20 8.40
C PHE A 90 -0.88 -30.82 7.69
N VAL A 91 -0.82 -30.52 6.40
CA VAL A 91 -1.98 -30.17 5.58
C VAL A 91 -2.00 -31.04 4.35
N ILE A 92 -3.10 -31.76 4.13
CA ILE A 92 -3.34 -32.58 2.95
C ILE A 92 -4.27 -31.84 1.99
N SER A 93 -3.80 -31.59 0.77
CA SER A 93 -4.60 -30.89 -0.25
C SER A 93 -5.32 -31.87 -1.19
N THR A 94 -6.25 -31.33 -1.98
CA THR A 94 -6.95 -32.06 -3.06
C THR A 94 -7.83 -33.22 -2.56
N GLN A 95 -8.36 -33.11 -1.34
CA GLN A 95 -9.23 -34.13 -0.72
C GLN A 95 -8.62 -35.55 -0.74
N LEU A 96 -7.30 -35.64 -0.58
CA LEU A 96 -6.62 -36.91 -0.44
C LEU A 96 -6.68 -37.37 1.03
N ASP A 97 -6.65 -38.68 1.22
CA ASP A 97 -6.55 -39.28 2.55
C ASP A 97 -5.11 -39.16 3.08
N PRO A 98 -4.91 -38.78 4.35
CA PRO A 98 -3.60 -38.82 4.97
C PRO A 98 -3.10 -40.28 5.06
N PRO A 99 -1.81 -40.55 4.83
CA PRO A 99 -1.25 -41.89 5.06
C PRO A 99 -1.44 -42.32 6.52
N GLU A 100 -1.71 -43.60 6.76
CA GLU A 100 -1.88 -44.14 8.12
C GLU A 100 -0.63 -43.90 8.98
N GLU A 101 0.55 -43.99 8.36
CA GLU A 101 1.85 -43.75 9.01
C GLU A 101 2.02 -42.30 9.44
N LEU A 102 1.42 -41.35 8.70
CA LEU A 102 1.41 -39.95 9.11
C LEU A 102 0.50 -39.76 10.32
N LEU A 103 -0.68 -40.40 10.33
CA LEU A 103 -1.58 -40.34 11.48
C LEU A 103 -0.93 -40.95 12.73
N GLU A 104 -0.28 -42.11 12.61
CA GLU A 104 0.45 -42.75 13.72
C GLU A 104 1.56 -41.84 14.27
N ALA A 105 2.39 -41.27 13.39
CA ALA A 105 3.48 -40.39 13.81
C ALA A 105 2.96 -39.06 14.41
N ALA A 106 1.90 -38.51 13.84
CA ALA A 106 1.26 -37.29 14.32
C ALA A 106 0.58 -37.49 15.68
N GLU A 107 0.04 -38.69 15.93
CA GLU A 107 -0.56 -39.05 17.22
C GLU A 107 0.47 -39.05 18.35
N LEU A 108 1.63 -39.67 18.11
CA LEU A 108 2.73 -39.74 19.08
C LEU A 108 3.26 -38.36 19.50
N GLU A 109 3.30 -37.41 18.57
CA GLU A 109 3.90 -36.07 18.79
C GLU A 109 2.83 -34.97 18.95
N HIS A 110 1.56 -35.35 19.03
CA HIS A 110 0.41 -34.45 19.18
C HIS A 110 0.38 -33.33 18.11
N ILE A 111 0.61 -33.69 16.85
CA ILE A 111 0.63 -32.75 15.73
C ILE A 111 -0.71 -32.82 14.97
N PRO A 112 -1.44 -31.71 14.78
CA PRO A 112 -2.64 -31.69 13.97
C PRO A 112 -2.40 -32.11 12.52
N VAL A 113 -3.32 -32.91 11.97
CA VAL A 113 -3.39 -33.22 10.54
C VAL A 113 -4.67 -32.61 9.98
N LEU A 114 -4.49 -31.74 9.00
CA LEU A 114 -5.54 -30.95 8.38
C LEU A 114 -5.75 -31.40 6.94
N GLY A 115 -6.94 -31.13 6.40
CA GLY A 115 -7.33 -31.47 5.03
C GLY A 115 -7.96 -30.27 4.30
N SER A 116 -7.93 -30.29 2.98
CA SER A 116 -8.73 -29.38 2.17
C SER A 116 -9.10 -30.00 0.84
N LYS A 117 -10.29 -29.66 0.34
CA LYS A 117 -10.76 -30.04 -1.01
C LYS A 117 -10.13 -29.20 -2.12
N LEU A 118 -9.46 -28.11 -1.76
CA LEU A 118 -8.82 -27.21 -2.71
C LEU A 118 -7.51 -27.81 -3.25
N THR A 119 -7.09 -27.36 -4.43
CA THR A 119 -5.81 -27.76 -5.04
C THR A 119 -4.63 -27.30 -4.16
N THR A 120 -3.49 -28.00 -4.26
CA THR A 120 -2.27 -27.66 -3.49
C THR A 120 -1.87 -26.19 -3.63
N SER A 121 -1.88 -25.64 -4.85
CA SER A 121 -1.57 -24.23 -5.09
C SER A 121 -2.56 -23.29 -4.39
N ARG A 122 -3.85 -23.63 -4.37
CA ARG A 122 -4.86 -22.76 -3.75
C ARG A 122 -4.77 -22.81 -2.22
N VAL A 123 -4.55 -23.99 -1.64
CA VAL A 123 -4.32 -24.17 -0.20
C VAL A 123 -3.09 -23.36 0.22
N LEU A 124 -1.98 -23.51 -0.52
CA LEU A 124 -0.75 -22.76 -0.31
C LEU A 124 -1.02 -21.25 -0.31
N SER A 125 -1.60 -20.69 -1.38
CA SER A 125 -1.88 -19.25 -1.46
C SER A 125 -2.80 -18.74 -0.36
N ASN A 126 -3.85 -19.49 0.00
CA ASN A 126 -4.76 -19.07 1.07
C ASN A 126 -4.03 -19.00 2.42
N MET A 127 -3.20 -20.00 2.75
CA MET A 127 -2.44 -20.03 3.99
C MET A 127 -1.35 -18.97 4.01
N THR A 128 -0.58 -18.81 2.92
CA THR A 128 0.46 -17.77 2.79
C THR A 128 -0.13 -16.39 3.01
N ASN A 129 -1.18 -16.01 2.27
CA ASN A 129 -1.79 -14.67 2.38
C ASN A 129 -2.31 -14.39 3.80
N TYR A 130 -2.90 -15.39 4.46
CA TYR A 130 -3.39 -15.25 5.82
C TYR A 130 -2.25 -15.07 6.83
N LEU A 131 -1.21 -15.90 6.72
CA LEU A 131 -0.07 -15.86 7.64
C LEU A 131 0.77 -14.60 7.44
N GLU A 132 0.99 -14.16 6.20
CA GLU A 132 1.69 -12.90 5.90
C GLU A 132 0.99 -11.71 6.56
N ASP A 133 -0.34 -11.59 6.42
CA ASP A 133 -1.10 -10.50 7.06
C ASP A 133 -0.99 -10.49 8.60
N LYS A 134 -0.99 -11.67 9.22
CA LYS A 134 -0.98 -11.82 10.68
C LYS A 134 0.40 -11.75 11.31
N LEU A 135 1.43 -12.22 10.62
CA LEU A 135 2.81 -12.28 11.09
C LEU A 135 3.67 -11.12 10.57
N ALA A 136 3.14 -10.24 9.71
CA ALA A 136 3.87 -9.09 9.20
C ALA A 136 4.40 -8.20 10.32
N GLU A 137 5.64 -7.75 10.17
CA GLU A 137 6.25 -6.77 11.07
C GLU A 137 5.43 -5.46 11.04
N ARG A 138 5.06 -4.96 12.23
CA ARG A 138 4.29 -3.72 12.38
C ARG A 138 5.17 -2.60 12.94
N LYS A 139 5.16 -1.45 12.25
CA LYS A 139 5.72 -0.18 12.74
C LYS A 139 4.60 0.76 13.13
N SER A 140 4.81 1.55 14.18
CA SER A 140 3.85 2.57 14.61
C SER A 140 4.35 3.94 14.17
N LEU A 141 3.56 4.64 13.36
CA LEU A 141 3.80 5.99 12.90
C LEU A 141 2.85 6.97 13.59
N HIS A 142 3.31 8.18 13.86
CA HIS A 142 2.44 9.25 14.33
C HIS A 142 1.80 9.99 13.15
N GLY A 143 0.49 10.16 13.18
CA GLY A 143 -0.26 10.78 12.10
C GLY A 143 -1.71 10.33 12.07
N VAL A 144 -2.40 10.70 10.99
CA VAL A 144 -3.81 10.38 10.78
C VAL A 144 -3.95 9.73 9.41
N LEU A 145 -4.52 8.53 9.36
CA LEU A 145 -4.74 7.78 8.13
C LEU A 145 -6.21 7.87 7.73
N VAL A 146 -6.45 8.37 6.52
CA VAL A 146 -7.77 8.55 5.94
C VAL A 146 -7.83 7.97 4.53
N ASP A 147 -9.01 7.54 4.09
CA ASP A 147 -9.29 7.12 2.71
C ASP A 147 -10.10 8.23 2.04
N VAL A 148 -9.45 8.91 1.08
CA VAL A 148 -9.98 10.05 0.34
C VAL A 148 -10.11 9.66 -1.13
N TYR A 149 -11.35 9.59 -1.64
CA TYR A 149 -11.64 9.12 -3.00
C TYR A 149 -11.04 7.75 -3.37
N GLY A 150 -10.87 6.85 -2.39
CA GLY A 150 -10.28 5.52 -2.58
C GLY A 150 -8.76 5.46 -2.41
N LEU A 151 -8.10 6.61 -2.17
CA LEU A 151 -6.66 6.68 -1.90
C LEU A 151 -6.42 6.76 -0.40
N GLY A 152 -5.55 5.90 0.12
CA GLY A 152 -5.13 6.02 1.52
C GLY A 152 -4.07 7.09 1.69
N ILE A 153 -4.39 8.10 2.49
CA ILE A 153 -3.55 9.27 2.74
C ILE A 153 -3.13 9.28 4.20
N LEU A 154 -1.81 9.20 4.42
CA LEU A 154 -1.21 9.39 5.74
C LEU A 154 -0.87 10.86 5.95
N ILE A 155 -1.67 11.54 6.77
CA ILE A 155 -1.47 12.93 7.16
C ILE A 155 -0.49 12.98 8.33
N THR A 156 0.66 13.63 8.11
CA THR A 156 1.71 13.84 9.11
C THR A 156 1.92 15.33 9.35
N GLY A 157 2.63 15.67 10.42
CA GLY A 157 2.89 17.07 10.79
C GLY A 157 3.04 17.22 12.29
N ASP A 158 3.45 18.41 12.72
CA ASP A 158 3.68 18.71 14.14
C ASP A 158 2.42 18.54 14.99
N SER A 159 2.60 18.38 16.30
CA SER A 159 1.46 18.32 17.24
C SER A 159 0.70 19.65 17.22
N GLY A 160 -0.62 19.59 17.11
CA GLY A 160 -1.48 20.77 17.10
C GLY A 160 -1.55 21.54 15.78
N ILE A 161 -0.96 21.02 14.70
CA ILE A 161 -1.04 21.66 13.38
C ILE A 161 -2.42 21.52 12.70
N GLY A 162 -3.34 20.74 13.29
CA GLY A 162 -4.69 20.54 12.79
C GLY A 162 -4.95 19.21 12.07
N LYS A 163 -4.16 18.15 12.34
CA LYS A 163 -4.30 16.85 11.65
C LYS A 163 -5.68 16.21 11.90
N SER A 164 -6.05 16.07 13.17
CA SER A 164 -7.29 15.41 13.59
C SER A 164 -8.52 16.25 13.22
N GLU A 165 -8.45 17.59 13.33
CA GLU A 165 -9.49 18.50 12.87
C GLU A 165 -9.70 18.41 11.35
N THR A 166 -8.62 18.29 10.58
CA THR A 166 -8.70 18.11 9.12
C THR A 166 -9.32 16.76 8.76
N ALA A 167 -8.97 15.69 9.49
CA ALA A 167 -9.56 14.38 9.29
C ALA A 167 -11.06 14.35 9.61
N LEU A 168 -11.49 15.03 10.68
CA LEU A 168 -12.91 15.18 11.00
C LEU A 168 -13.67 15.91 9.89
N GLU A 169 -13.08 16.96 9.30
CA GLU A 169 -13.69 17.65 8.16
C GLU A 169 -13.78 16.74 6.92
N LEU A 170 -12.74 15.96 6.63
CA LEU A 170 -12.76 14.98 5.54
C LEU A 170 -13.86 13.93 5.75
N VAL A 171 -14.01 13.42 6.97
CA VAL A 171 -15.10 12.49 7.31
C VAL A 171 -16.47 13.13 7.06
N LYS A 172 -16.67 14.38 7.47
CA LYS A 172 -17.91 15.12 7.22
C LYS A 172 -18.20 15.31 5.72
N ARG A 173 -17.17 15.31 4.88
CA ARG A 173 -17.25 15.37 3.41
C ARG A 173 -17.50 14.00 2.74
N GLY A 174 -17.60 12.93 3.52
CA GLY A 174 -17.89 11.57 3.04
C GLY A 174 -16.67 10.67 2.87
N HIS A 175 -15.50 11.11 3.33
CA HIS A 175 -14.29 10.28 3.38
C HIS A 175 -14.26 9.40 4.62
N ARG A 176 -13.30 8.48 4.70
CA ARG A 176 -13.28 7.47 5.76
C ARG A 176 -12.06 7.64 6.66
N LEU A 177 -12.27 7.57 7.97
CA LEU A 177 -11.19 7.47 8.95
C LEU A 177 -10.71 6.01 9.04
N ILE A 178 -9.40 5.82 9.07
CA ILE A 178 -8.77 4.54 9.40
C ILE A 178 -8.17 4.60 10.80
N ALA A 179 -7.35 5.61 11.06
CA ALA A 179 -6.63 5.77 12.32
C ALA A 179 -6.33 7.25 12.61
N ASP A 180 -6.37 7.63 13.89
CA ASP A 180 -5.96 8.95 14.39
C ASP A 180 -4.84 8.78 15.44
N ASP A 181 -3.99 9.80 15.57
CA ASP A 181 -2.77 9.86 16.40
C ASP A 181 -1.69 8.81 16.10
N ARG A 182 -2.02 7.51 16.17
CA ARG A 182 -1.10 6.40 15.89
C ARG A 182 -1.66 5.50 14.79
N VAL A 183 -0.81 5.26 13.79
CA VAL A 183 -1.09 4.37 12.68
C VAL A 183 -0.13 3.19 12.77
N GLU A 184 -0.65 1.98 12.84
CA GLU A 184 0.14 0.77 12.66
C GLU A 184 0.25 0.49 11.17
N VAL A 185 1.48 0.41 10.67
CA VAL A 185 1.77 0.10 9.28
C VAL A 185 2.56 -1.21 9.19
N TYR A 186 2.28 -1.97 8.14
CA TYR A 186 3.01 -3.19 7.80
C TYR A 186 3.17 -3.28 6.28
N GLN A 187 4.22 -3.96 5.87
CA GLN A 187 4.46 -4.27 4.47
C GLN A 187 3.69 -5.55 4.12
N GLN A 188 2.76 -5.46 3.16
CA GLN A 188 1.99 -6.61 2.69
C GLN A 188 2.73 -7.38 1.59
N ASP A 189 3.42 -6.66 0.71
CA ASP A 189 4.25 -7.20 -0.38
C ASP A 189 5.38 -6.20 -0.69
N GLU A 190 6.21 -6.44 -1.72
CA GLU A 190 7.35 -5.59 -2.06
C GLU A 190 6.98 -4.14 -2.43
N GLN A 191 5.71 -3.85 -2.71
CA GLN A 191 5.23 -2.56 -3.22
C GLN A 191 4.10 -1.94 -2.38
N THR A 192 3.53 -2.69 -1.45
CA THR A 192 2.30 -2.31 -0.76
C THR A 192 2.54 -2.15 0.74
N LEU A 193 2.39 -0.91 1.20
CA LEU A 193 2.31 -0.58 2.62
C LEU A 193 0.84 -0.46 3.02
N VAL A 194 0.41 -1.19 4.05
CA VAL A 194 -0.95 -1.13 4.61
C VAL A 194 -0.90 -0.44 5.96
N GLY A 195 -1.89 0.41 6.24
CA GLY A 195 -2.06 1.06 7.54
C GLY A 195 -3.41 0.74 8.18
N THR A 196 -3.41 0.63 9.51
CA THR A 196 -4.58 0.37 10.35
C THR A 196 -4.46 1.11 11.70
N ALA A 197 -5.57 1.23 12.42
CA ALA A 197 -5.56 1.73 13.80
C ALA A 197 -5.14 0.62 14.78
N PRO A 198 -4.34 0.93 15.81
CA PRO A 198 -4.22 0.08 16.99
C PRO A 198 -5.61 -0.27 17.55
N ALA A 199 -5.77 -1.49 18.08
CA ALA A 199 -7.09 -1.98 18.53
C ALA A 199 -7.77 -1.04 19.54
N ILE A 200 -6.98 -0.42 20.44
CA ILE A 200 -7.47 0.50 21.47
C ILE A 200 -7.92 1.87 20.92
N LEU A 201 -7.43 2.28 19.74
CA LEU A 201 -7.74 3.57 19.12
C LEU A 201 -8.75 3.43 17.96
N ARG A 202 -9.32 2.25 17.77
CA ARG A 202 -10.20 1.96 16.64
C ARG A 202 -11.43 2.87 16.65
N HIS A 203 -11.66 3.56 15.52
CA HIS A 203 -12.75 4.52 15.30
C HIS A 203 -12.72 5.78 16.18
N LEU A 204 -11.75 5.90 17.08
CA LEU A 204 -11.62 7.05 17.96
C LEU A 204 -10.84 8.17 17.27
N LEU A 205 -11.22 9.41 17.58
CA LEU A 205 -10.55 10.61 17.12
C LEU A 205 -10.48 11.62 18.27
N GLU A 206 -9.31 12.21 18.53
CA GLU A 206 -9.14 13.24 19.56
C GLU A 206 -9.25 14.65 18.94
N ILE A 207 -10.17 15.46 19.45
CA ILE A 207 -10.26 16.88 19.09
C ILE A 207 -9.96 17.75 20.31
N ARG A 208 -9.01 18.67 20.16
CA ARG A 208 -8.68 19.62 21.23
C ARG A 208 -9.88 20.50 21.57
N GLY A 209 -10.18 20.59 22.87
CA GLY A 209 -11.31 21.37 23.39
C GLY A 209 -12.66 20.63 23.35
N ILE A 210 -12.75 19.46 22.70
CA ILE A 210 -13.95 18.61 22.71
C ILE A 210 -13.67 17.31 23.47
N GLY A 211 -12.51 16.70 23.25
CA GLY A 211 -12.13 15.39 23.79
C GLY A 211 -12.16 14.29 22.73
N ILE A 212 -12.22 13.04 23.18
CA ILE A 212 -12.25 11.86 22.30
C ILE A 212 -13.68 11.62 21.82
N ILE A 213 -13.84 11.42 20.52
CA ILE A 213 -15.12 11.08 19.89
C ILE A 213 -15.01 9.74 19.15
N ASP A 214 -16.13 9.02 19.06
CA ASP A 214 -16.24 7.82 18.22
C ASP A 214 -16.88 8.19 16.87
N VAL A 215 -16.08 8.10 15.82
CA VAL A 215 -16.50 8.46 14.46
C VAL A 215 -17.53 7.50 13.90
N MET A 216 -17.47 6.20 14.24
CA MET A 216 -18.46 5.22 13.80
C MET A 216 -19.84 5.54 14.38
N THR A 217 -19.89 5.87 15.67
CA THR A 217 -21.14 6.20 16.36
C THR A 217 -21.76 7.49 15.83
N LEU A 218 -20.94 8.51 15.51
CA LEU A 218 -21.43 9.82 15.09
C LEU A 218 -21.78 9.92 13.59
N PHE A 219 -21.02 9.24 12.72
CA PHE A 219 -21.13 9.38 11.27
C PHE A 219 -21.50 8.08 10.54
N GLY A 220 -21.64 6.98 11.28
CA GLY A 220 -22.07 5.68 10.76
C GLY A 220 -20.93 4.86 10.15
N THR A 221 -21.27 3.63 9.74
CA THR A 221 -20.30 2.66 9.20
C THR A 221 -19.61 3.12 7.91
N GLY A 222 -20.24 4.02 7.15
CA GLY A 222 -19.68 4.58 5.92
C GLY A 222 -18.51 5.55 6.14
N ALA A 223 -18.31 6.03 7.37
CA ALA A 223 -17.30 7.03 7.75
C ALA A 223 -15.99 6.43 8.28
N VAL A 224 -15.90 5.11 8.40
CA VAL A 224 -14.74 4.41 8.96
C VAL A 224 -14.34 3.22 8.09
N ARG A 225 -13.08 2.84 8.14
CA ARG A 225 -12.54 1.66 7.44
C ARG A 225 -11.45 1.04 8.31
N SER A 226 -11.40 -0.29 8.38
CA SER A 226 -10.44 -0.99 9.25
C SER A 226 -8.98 -0.80 8.84
N GLN A 227 -8.72 -0.79 7.53
CA GLN A 227 -7.38 -0.63 6.96
C GLN A 227 -7.44 -0.11 5.52
N THR A 228 -6.33 0.48 5.08
CA THR A 228 -6.14 0.90 3.69
C THR A 228 -4.67 0.79 3.31
N LYS A 229 -4.39 0.64 2.00
CA LYS A 229 -3.06 0.89 1.46
C LYS A 229 -2.69 2.36 1.72
N VAL A 230 -1.43 2.64 2.04
CA VAL A 230 -0.91 4.01 2.16
C VAL A 230 -0.33 4.41 0.79
N ASP A 231 -1.11 5.17 0.03
CA ASP A 231 -0.76 5.58 -1.33
C ASP A 231 0.02 6.91 -1.36
N LEU A 232 -0.26 7.80 -0.42
CA LEU A 232 0.31 9.15 -0.37
C LEU A 232 0.51 9.62 1.06
N ILE A 233 1.67 10.23 1.34
CA ILE A 233 1.93 10.96 2.57
C ILE A 233 1.72 12.45 2.33
N ILE A 234 0.85 13.07 3.11
CA ILE A 234 0.70 14.51 3.13
C ILE A 234 1.29 15.04 4.43
N HIS A 235 2.37 15.80 4.31
CA HIS A 235 3.01 16.45 5.44
C HIS A 235 2.53 17.89 5.58
N LEU A 236 1.79 18.16 6.66
CA LEU A 236 1.40 19.50 7.06
C LEU A 236 2.61 20.17 7.71
N ALA A 237 3.03 21.30 7.16
CA ALA A 237 4.16 22.07 7.68
C ALA A 237 3.74 23.50 8.01
N ASN A 238 4.29 24.05 9.08
CA ASN A 238 4.08 25.46 9.41
C ASN A 238 4.65 26.37 8.31
N TYR A 239 3.89 27.37 7.91
CA TYR A 239 4.36 28.34 6.92
C TYR A 239 5.47 29.22 7.50
N THR A 240 6.66 29.16 6.92
CA THR A 240 7.76 30.10 7.20
C THR A 240 8.09 30.90 5.94
N LYS A 241 8.57 32.15 6.10
CA LYS A 241 8.91 33.04 4.97
C LYS A 241 10.05 32.47 4.11
N ASP A 242 10.90 31.65 4.70
CA ASP A 242 12.08 31.07 4.05
C ASP A 242 11.83 29.68 3.46
N ALA A 243 10.68 29.06 3.77
CA ALA A 243 10.33 27.76 3.21
C ALA A 243 9.97 27.87 1.72
N LYS A 244 10.78 27.22 0.88
CA LYS A 244 10.50 27.03 -0.54
C LYS A 244 9.50 25.89 -0.68
N PHE A 245 8.23 26.23 -0.82
CA PHE A 245 7.20 25.26 -1.22
C PHE A 245 7.19 25.10 -2.74
N ASP A 246 7.02 23.87 -3.19
CA ASP A 246 6.84 23.57 -4.59
C ASP A 246 5.53 24.20 -5.10
N ARG A 247 5.64 24.99 -6.17
CA ARG A 247 4.52 25.71 -6.79
C ARG A 247 4.03 25.05 -8.08
N LEU A 248 4.84 24.15 -8.64
CA LEU A 248 4.61 23.52 -9.94
C LEU A 248 4.36 22.02 -9.82
N GLY A 249 4.45 21.43 -8.62
CA GLY A 249 4.14 20.02 -8.41
C GLY A 249 5.22 19.05 -8.93
N ASN A 250 6.45 19.55 -9.16
CA ASN A 250 7.59 18.79 -9.68
C ASN A 250 8.44 18.13 -8.60
N GLY A 251 8.13 18.35 -7.32
CA GLY A 251 8.94 17.97 -6.16
C GLY A 251 8.35 16.83 -5.33
N THR A 252 7.78 15.80 -5.95
CA THR A 252 7.31 14.61 -5.22
C THR A 252 8.50 13.94 -4.54
N GLN A 253 8.54 14.02 -3.22
CA GLN A 253 9.53 13.32 -2.41
C GLN A 253 9.04 11.89 -2.17
N ASN A 254 9.93 10.96 -1.87
CA ASN A 254 9.55 9.63 -1.41
C ASN A 254 10.01 9.45 0.04
N VAL A 255 9.18 8.81 0.84
CA VAL A 255 9.53 8.33 2.17
C VAL A 255 9.65 6.81 2.10
N HIS A 256 10.75 6.28 2.60
CA HIS A 256 10.99 4.85 2.66
C HIS A 256 10.48 4.30 3.99
N ILE A 257 9.50 3.40 3.94
CA ILE A 257 8.91 2.73 5.12
C ILE A 257 8.96 1.23 4.87
N PHE A 258 9.74 0.52 5.70
CA PHE A 258 10.24 -0.81 5.33
C PHE A 258 10.96 -0.73 3.99
N ASP A 259 10.65 -1.61 3.04
CA ASP A 259 11.21 -1.59 1.68
C ASP A 259 10.30 -0.88 0.67
N VAL A 260 9.21 -0.24 1.13
CA VAL A 260 8.23 0.43 0.27
C VAL A 260 8.51 1.93 0.18
N ASN A 261 8.53 2.46 -1.05
CA ASN A 261 8.62 3.89 -1.33
C ASN A 261 7.22 4.51 -1.43
N VAL A 262 6.89 5.39 -0.49
CA VAL A 262 5.61 6.10 -0.48
C VAL A 262 5.81 7.56 -0.89
N PRO A 263 5.11 8.05 -1.94
CA PRO A 263 5.13 9.45 -2.34
C PRO A 263 4.74 10.38 -1.19
N LYS A 264 5.39 11.54 -1.10
CA LYS A 264 5.19 12.56 -0.10
C LYS A 264 5.04 13.95 -0.73
N ILE A 265 3.99 14.64 -0.31
CA ILE A 265 3.73 16.05 -0.63
C ILE A 265 3.72 16.85 0.67
N THR A 266 4.28 18.07 0.64
CA THR A 266 4.27 18.98 1.79
C THR A 266 3.30 20.13 1.54
N ILE A 267 2.34 20.32 2.45
CA ILE A 267 1.33 21.38 2.37
C ILE A 267 1.57 22.41 3.47
N PRO A 268 1.76 23.70 3.14
CA PRO A 268 1.87 24.75 4.13
C PRO A 268 0.52 25.04 4.81
N VAL A 269 0.52 25.01 6.13
CA VAL A 269 -0.60 25.41 6.97
C VAL A 269 -0.50 26.90 7.26
N LYS A 270 -1.58 27.62 6.93
CA LYS A 270 -1.76 29.05 7.21
C LYS A 270 -3.21 29.29 7.62
N THR A 271 -3.43 30.17 8.59
CA THR A 271 -4.76 30.56 9.04
C THR A 271 -5.64 31.01 7.86
N GLY A 272 -6.89 30.56 7.85
CA GLY A 272 -7.87 30.82 6.78
C GLY A 272 -7.81 29.86 5.59
N ARG A 273 -6.86 28.92 5.54
CA ARG A 273 -6.88 27.84 4.54
C ARG A 273 -7.70 26.65 5.03
N ASN A 274 -8.56 26.14 4.15
CA ASN A 274 -9.24 24.86 4.39
C ASN A 274 -8.32 23.72 3.94
N LEU A 275 -7.75 22.99 4.89
CA LEU A 275 -6.81 21.91 4.60
C LEU A 275 -7.49 20.69 3.96
N ALA A 276 -8.74 20.40 4.32
CA ALA A 276 -9.47 19.27 3.75
C ALA A 276 -9.62 19.41 2.22
N ILE A 277 -9.98 20.60 1.73
CA ILE A 277 -10.08 20.88 0.28
C ILE A 277 -8.72 20.70 -0.41
N ILE A 278 -7.63 21.15 0.22
CA ILE A 278 -6.30 21.04 -0.39
C ILE A 278 -5.86 19.57 -0.43
N ILE A 279 -6.17 18.78 0.60
CA ILE A 279 -5.93 17.33 0.61
C ILE A 279 -6.75 16.61 -0.46
N GLU A 280 -8.03 16.96 -0.63
CA GLU A 280 -8.87 16.43 -1.72
C GLU A 280 -8.28 16.77 -3.10
N ALA A 281 -7.83 18.00 -3.30
CA ALA A 281 -7.17 18.42 -4.54
C ALA A 281 -5.86 17.67 -4.78
N ALA A 282 -5.05 17.46 -3.73
CA ALA A 282 -3.82 16.68 -3.81
C ALA A 282 -4.10 15.21 -4.17
N ALA A 283 -5.14 14.61 -3.58
CA ALA A 283 -5.58 13.25 -3.89
C ALA A 283 -6.01 13.12 -5.36
N MET A 284 -6.82 14.07 -5.86
CA MET A 284 -7.25 14.10 -7.26
C MET A 284 -6.06 14.28 -8.22
N ASN A 285 -5.12 15.17 -7.89
CA ASN A 285 -3.92 15.40 -8.69
C ASN A 285 -3.03 14.15 -8.74
N PHE A 286 -2.80 13.51 -7.59
CA PHE A 286 -2.03 12.26 -7.52
C PHE A 286 -2.65 11.15 -8.37
N ARG A 287 -3.98 11.02 -8.34
CA ARG A 287 -4.70 10.08 -9.19
C ARG A 287 -4.55 10.40 -10.67
N ALA A 288 -4.68 11.69 -11.04
CA ALA A 288 -4.52 12.14 -12.42
C ALA A 288 -3.11 11.84 -12.96
N GLN A 289 -2.06 12.14 -12.17
CA GLN A 289 -0.67 11.83 -12.52
C GLN A 289 -0.44 10.33 -12.68
N SER A 290 -1.00 9.50 -11.80
CA SER A 290 -0.93 8.04 -11.89
C SER A 290 -1.65 7.48 -13.13
N MET A 291 -2.60 8.23 -13.69
CA MET A 291 -3.27 7.92 -14.96
C MET A 291 -2.57 8.53 -16.19
N GLY A 292 -1.41 9.19 -16.01
CA GLY A 292 -0.64 9.82 -17.08
C GLY A 292 -1.07 11.24 -17.45
N TYR A 293 -1.94 11.88 -16.65
CA TYR A 293 -2.32 13.28 -16.85
C TYR A 293 -1.48 14.20 -15.98
N ASP A 294 -0.51 14.90 -16.58
CA ASP A 294 0.29 15.90 -15.90
C ASP A 294 -0.20 17.33 -16.24
N ALA A 295 -0.76 18.01 -15.24
CA ALA A 295 -1.22 19.39 -15.35
C ALA A 295 -0.05 20.36 -15.57
N THR A 296 1.14 20.04 -15.07
CA THR A 296 2.34 20.86 -15.21
C THR A 296 2.93 20.75 -16.60
N GLU A 297 3.00 19.55 -17.16
CA GLU A 297 3.35 19.36 -18.57
C GLU A 297 2.37 20.09 -19.49
N THR A 298 1.07 20.02 -19.17
CA THR A 298 0.03 20.74 -19.92
C THR A 298 0.21 22.25 -19.83
N PHE A 299 0.54 22.77 -18.64
CA PHE A 299 0.84 24.18 -18.43
C PHE A 299 2.09 24.62 -19.20
N ASP A 300 3.18 23.86 -19.12
CA ASP A 300 4.44 24.14 -19.83
C ASP A 300 4.23 24.15 -21.34
N ARG A 301 3.44 23.21 -21.86
CA ARG A 301 3.05 23.19 -23.28
C ARG A 301 2.26 24.43 -23.65
N ASN A 302 1.27 24.83 -22.84
CA ASN A 302 0.45 26.01 -23.09
C ASN A 302 1.28 27.30 -23.01
N LEU A 303 2.20 27.40 -22.04
CA LEU A 303 3.11 28.53 -21.87
C LEU A 303 4.04 28.67 -23.07
N ASN A 304 4.65 27.57 -23.51
CA ASN A 304 5.51 27.55 -24.68
C ASN A 304 4.75 27.94 -25.95
N ASN A 305 3.50 27.50 -26.10
CA ASN A 305 2.64 27.90 -27.21
C ASN A 305 2.30 29.40 -27.15
N LEU A 306 2.02 29.94 -25.97
CA LEU A 306 1.76 31.36 -25.77
C LEU A 306 2.99 32.22 -26.10
N ILE A 307 4.18 31.81 -25.65
CA ILE A 307 5.45 32.49 -25.95
C ILE A 307 5.73 32.47 -27.47
N LYS A 308 5.46 31.35 -28.15
CA LYS A 308 5.56 31.25 -29.62
C LYS A 308 4.56 32.16 -30.31
N ALA A 309 3.31 32.22 -29.85
CA ALA A 309 2.30 33.09 -30.43
C ALA A 309 2.67 34.57 -30.29
N ASN A 310 3.11 34.98 -29.10
CA ASN A 310 3.51 36.36 -28.82
C ASN A 310 4.80 36.76 -29.57
N SER A 311 5.77 35.86 -29.72
CA SER A 311 6.97 36.17 -30.50
C SER A 311 6.69 36.31 -32.00
N VAL A 312 5.67 35.62 -32.52
CA VAL A 312 5.21 35.78 -33.91
C VAL A 312 4.41 37.07 -34.10
N SER A 313 3.61 37.51 -33.13
CA SER A 313 2.93 38.81 -33.19
C SER A 313 3.93 39.97 -33.14
N ASP A 314 4.91 39.91 -32.24
CA ASP A 314 5.93 40.95 -32.08
C ASP A 314 6.83 41.07 -33.34
N ALA A 315 7.10 39.94 -34.01
CA ALA A 315 7.84 39.93 -35.26
C ALA A 315 7.03 40.52 -36.43
N LYS A 316 5.71 40.31 -36.46
CA LYS A 316 4.82 40.91 -37.46
C LYS A 316 4.67 42.42 -37.26
N GLU A 317 4.48 42.87 -36.02
CA GLU A 317 4.41 44.30 -35.70
C GLU A 317 5.70 45.03 -36.08
N LYS A 318 6.88 44.45 -35.77
CA LYS A 318 8.17 45.03 -36.18
C LYS A 318 8.41 45.03 -37.69
N ALA A 319 7.85 44.06 -38.42
CA ALA A 319 7.94 44.01 -39.88
C ALA A 319 7.00 45.03 -40.55
N GLU A 320 5.83 45.28 -39.95
CA GLU A 320 4.91 46.33 -40.38
C GLU A 320 5.48 47.72 -40.10
N GLU A 321 6.08 47.96 -38.94
CA GLU A 321 6.77 49.22 -38.61
C GLU A 321 7.91 49.52 -39.58
N LYS A 322 8.77 48.52 -39.90
CA LYS A 322 9.84 48.68 -40.90
C LYS A 322 9.31 48.97 -42.30
N ASN A 323 8.22 48.32 -42.72
CA ASN A 323 7.60 48.57 -44.02
C ASN A 323 6.99 49.99 -44.10
N VAL A 324 6.46 50.51 -42.99
CA VAL A 324 5.96 51.89 -42.91
C VAL A 324 7.13 52.88 -42.95
N GLU A 325 8.24 52.62 -42.25
CA GLU A 325 9.45 53.44 -42.32
C GLU A 325 10.10 53.47 -43.71
N GLU A 326 10.19 52.32 -44.40
CA GLU A 326 10.72 52.25 -45.76
C GLU A 326 9.83 52.98 -46.78
N LYS A 327 8.50 52.81 -46.69
CA LYS A 327 7.56 53.57 -47.53
C LYS A 327 7.68 55.08 -47.31
N ASN A 328 7.86 55.52 -46.06
CA ASN A 328 8.03 56.93 -45.73
C ASN A 328 9.37 57.49 -46.26
N LYS A 329 10.45 56.70 -46.26
CA LYS A 329 11.73 57.09 -46.89
C LYS A 329 11.62 57.22 -48.41
N ASP A 330 10.90 56.31 -49.07
CA ASP A 330 10.66 56.37 -50.53
C ASP A 330 9.80 57.57 -50.95
N LEU A 331 8.85 57.97 -50.11
CA LEU A 331 8.03 59.17 -50.30
C LEU A 331 8.87 60.45 -50.20
N ILE A 332 9.81 60.53 -49.25
CA ILE A 332 10.71 61.69 -49.09
C ILE A 332 11.78 61.73 -50.19
N GLY A 333 12.25 60.58 -50.68
CA GLY A 333 13.23 60.48 -51.76
C GLY A 333 12.72 60.93 -53.13
N LYS A 334 11.41 60.78 -53.41
CA LYS A 334 10.78 61.17 -54.69
C LYS A 334 10.49 62.67 -54.84
N THR A 335 10.56 63.45 -53.75
CA THR A 335 10.31 64.90 -53.77
C THR A 335 11.52 65.78 -54.16
N SER A 336 12.67 65.20 -54.55
CA SER A 336 13.90 65.96 -54.85
C SER A 336 14.28 66.10 -56.34
N LYS A 337 13.42 65.72 -57.29
CA LYS A 337 13.64 66.04 -58.73
C LYS A 337 12.90 67.32 -59.12
N LYS A 338 13.65 68.44 -59.14
CA LYS A 338 13.24 69.74 -59.72
C LYS A 338 12.84 69.59 -61.20
N PRO A 339 11.84 70.34 -61.70
CA PRO A 339 11.53 70.40 -63.12
C PRO A 339 12.49 71.37 -63.84
N ASP A 340 13.07 70.91 -64.96
CA ASP A 340 13.82 71.73 -65.91
C ASP A 340 12.90 72.78 -66.57
N SER A 341 13.25 74.06 -66.40
CA SER A 341 12.63 75.17 -67.10
C SER A 341 13.29 75.37 -68.47
N LYS A 342 12.58 75.03 -69.55
CA LYS A 342 12.83 75.57 -70.90
C LYS A 342 11.92 76.77 -71.14
N LYS A 343 12.48 77.98 -71.14
CA LYS A 343 12.27 79.01 -72.15
C LYS A 343 13.25 80.15 -71.96
#